data_AF-A0A0N0D681-F1
#
_entry.id   AF-A0A0N0D681-F1
#
_cell.length_a   1.000
_cell.length_b   1.000
_cell.length_c   1.000
_cell.angle_alpha   90.00
_cell.angle_beta   90.00
_cell.angle_gamma   90.00
#
_symmetry.space_group_name_H-M   'P 1'
#
loop_
_entity.id
_entity.type
_entity.pdbx_description
1 polymer ?
#
loop_
_entity_poly.entity_id
_entity_poly.type
_entity_poly.pdbx_seq_one_letter_code
_entity_poly.pdbx_strand_id
1 'polypeptide(L)'
;SPRAIGLLLLAEDLDIEEFIEQKYGSGMLTQLKELADEYRKETPIACSLLFTEIYNKKASQIISEVQTVTPPPTNPFLIRFGDWCTQFSTGIPIAIAILTLVYLFVGSFGATFLVDAINGTVFEGFLIPFIEKIVQPIPSEFLRDMIIDHDFGVLPTGVFLALGLVVPVLFCFYIAFGILEESGYLPRISILLNNILRKMGLNGKGVIPIVMGFSCVTMAILTTRLL
;
A
#
# COMPACT_ATOMS: atom_id res chain seq x y z
N SER A 1 -25.39 33.92 9.68
CA SER A 1 -24.72 35.23 9.81
C SER A 1 -24.95 36.03 8.54
N PRO A 2 -25.31 37.32 8.61
CA PRO A 2 -25.58 38.15 7.43
C PRO A 2 -24.38 38.24 6.47
N ARG A 3 -23.15 38.27 7.01
CA ARG A 3 -21.91 38.28 6.22
C ARG A 3 -21.71 37.00 5.43
N ALA A 4 -21.96 35.84 6.03
CA ALA A 4 -21.83 34.55 5.35
C ALA A 4 -22.82 34.41 4.20
N ILE A 5 -24.07 34.84 4.40
CA ILE A 5 -25.12 34.82 3.37
C ILE A 5 -24.72 35.71 2.18
N GLY A 6 -24.18 36.91 2.42
CA GLY A 6 -23.70 37.78 1.35
C GLY A 6 -22.50 37.21 0.58
N LEU A 7 -21.55 36.57 1.26
CA LEU A 7 -20.39 35.94 0.59
C LEU A 7 -20.80 34.73 -0.25
N LEU A 8 -21.74 33.92 0.22
CA LEU A 8 -22.25 32.76 -0.51
C LEU A 8 -23.11 33.17 -1.72
N LEU A 9 -23.89 34.26 -1.58
CA LEU A 9 -24.61 34.84 -2.71
C LEU A 9 -23.65 35.38 -3.79
N LEU A 10 -22.56 36.02 -3.39
CA LEU A 10 -21.48 36.43 -4.31
C LEU A 10 -20.82 35.23 -5.02
N ALA A 11 -20.81 34.05 -4.38
CA ALA A 11 -20.25 32.82 -4.91
C ALA A 11 -21.22 31.98 -5.78
N GLU A 12 -22.43 32.48 -6.07
CA GLU A 12 -23.47 31.77 -6.85
C GLU A 12 -23.96 30.47 -6.22
N ASP A 13 -24.04 30.43 -4.89
CA ASP A 13 -24.60 29.28 -4.18
C ASP A 13 -26.13 29.22 -4.31
N LEU A 14 -26.63 28.22 -5.03
CA LEU A 14 -28.06 28.03 -5.32
C LEU A 14 -28.91 27.83 -4.06
N ASP A 15 -28.36 27.19 -3.02
CA ASP A 15 -29.08 26.88 -1.79
C ASP A 15 -29.38 28.17 -0.99
N ILE A 16 -28.51 29.18 -1.12
CA ILE A 16 -28.67 30.48 -0.45
C ILE A 16 -29.67 31.37 -1.19
N GLU A 17 -29.75 31.27 -2.52
CA GLU A 17 -30.78 31.98 -3.28
C GLU A 17 -32.18 31.52 -2.88
N GLU A 18 -32.39 30.21 -2.78
CA GLU A 18 -33.66 29.62 -2.35
C GLU A 18 -33.99 29.99 -0.89
N PHE A 19 -32.97 30.00 -0.02
CA PHE A 19 -33.13 30.43 1.38
C PHE A 19 -33.54 31.91 1.50
N ILE A 20 -32.95 32.80 0.68
CA ILE A 20 -33.30 34.23 0.67
C ILE A 20 -34.70 34.44 0.10
N GLU A 21 -35.06 33.71 -0.96
CA GLU A 21 -36.38 33.80 -1.58
C GLU A 21 -37.49 33.35 -0.62
N GLN A 22 -37.32 32.22 0.05
CA GLN A 22 -38.30 31.71 1.02
C GLN A 22 -38.45 32.61 2.25
N LYS A 23 -37.35 33.23 2.71
CA LYS A 23 -37.34 33.97 3.98
C LYS A 23 -37.64 35.46 3.84
N TYR A 24 -37.24 36.08 2.73
CA TYR A 24 -37.31 37.53 2.52
C TYR A 24 -38.08 37.93 1.26
N GLY A 25 -38.48 36.97 0.43
CA GLY A 25 -39.26 37.19 -0.79
C GLY A 25 -38.40 37.50 -2.02
N SER A 26 -38.97 37.24 -3.20
CA SER A 26 -38.30 37.39 -4.49
C SER A 26 -37.81 38.81 -4.79
N GLY A 27 -38.51 39.85 -4.31
CA GLY A 27 -38.11 41.25 -4.49
C GLY A 27 -36.79 41.61 -3.82
N MET A 28 -36.50 41.04 -2.64
CA MET A 28 -35.22 41.26 -1.95
C MET A 28 -34.09 40.48 -2.63
N LEU A 29 -34.38 39.26 -3.11
CA LEU A 29 -33.42 38.46 -3.88
C LEU A 29 -32.96 39.21 -5.14
N THR A 30 -33.88 39.83 -5.89
CA THR A 30 -33.55 40.58 -7.10
C THR A 30 -32.61 41.75 -6.80
N GLN A 31 -32.90 42.54 -5.76
CA GLN A 31 -32.04 43.66 -5.35
C GLN A 31 -30.64 43.19 -4.92
N LEU A 32 -30.56 42.08 -4.18
CA LEU A 32 -29.28 41.52 -3.75
C LEU A 32 -28.46 40.94 -4.90
N LYS A 33 -29.12 40.34 -5.91
CA LYS A 33 -28.48 39.86 -7.13
C LYS A 33 -27.94 41.01 -7.98
N GLU A 34 -28.71 42.07 -8.16
CA GLU A 34 -28.26 43.27 -8.88
C GLU A 34 -27.00 43.87 -8.22
N LEU A 35 -26.98 43.96 -6.89
CA LEU A 35 -25.82 44.44 -6.14
C LEU A 35 -24.61 43.51 -6.25
N ALA A 36 -24.83 42.19 -6.23
CA ALA A 36 -23.77 41.19 -6.40
C ALA A 36 -23.16 41.24 -7.81
N ASP A 37 -23.99 41.43 -8.83
CA ASP A 37 -23.55 41.55 -10.23
C ASP A 37 -22.83 42.87 -10.51
N GLU A 38 -23.23 43.96 -9.86
CA GLU A 38 -22.48 45.22 -9.89
C GLU A 38 -21.07 45.04 -9.32
N TYR A 39 -20.96 44.40 -8.15
CA TYR A 39 -19.67 44.11 -7.52
C TYR A 39 -18.79 43.19 -8.38
N ARG A 40 -19.38 42.20 -9.07
CA ARG A 40 -18.65 41.32 -10.01
C ARG A 40 -18.07 42.06 -11.19
N LYS A 41 -18.75 43.09 -11.71
CA LYS A 41 -18.26 43.89 -12.84
C LYS A 41 -17.02 44.71 -12.46
N GLU A 42 -16.90 45.12 -11.20
CA GLU A 42 -15.75 45.87 -10.70
C GLU A 42 -14.54 44.96 -10.42
N THR A 43 -14.74 43.67 -10.18
CA THR A 43 -13.66 42.71 -9.92
C THR A 43 -13.30 41.85 -11.15
N PRO A 44 -12.05 41.87 -11.64
CA PRO A 44 -11.64 41.10 -12.82
C PRO A 44 -11.51 39.58 -12.59
N ILE A 45 -11.68 39.10 -11.35
CA ILE A 45 -11.49 37.69 -10.94
C ILE A 45 -12.84 37.14 -10.46
N ALA A 46 -13.17 35.90 -10.85
CA ALA A 46 -14.37 35.22 -10.36
C ALA A 46 -14.37 35.20 -8.81
N CYS A 47 -15.44 35.68 -8.18
CA CYS A 47 -15.52 35.81 -6.71
C CYS A 47 -15.25 34.49 -5.98
N SER A 48 -15.61 33.35 -6.57
CA SER A 48 -15.31 32.01 -6.06
C SER A 48 -13.82 31.70 -5.93
N LEU A 49 -12.99 32.17 -6.88
CA LEU A 49 -11.53 32.04 -6.81
C LEU A 49 -10.94 32.91 -5.70
N LEU A 50 -11.44 34.14 -5.56
CA LEU A 50 -11.04 35.04 -4.47
C LEU A 50 -11.34 34.45 -3.09
N PHE A 51 -12.51 33.85 -2.91
CA PHE A 51 -12.85 33.16 -1.66
C PHE A 51 -11.92 31.97 -1.38
N THR A 52 -11.63 31.18 -2.41
CA THR A 52 -10.71 30.03 -2.30
C THR A 52 -9.31 30.49 -1.91
N GLU A 53 -8.81 31.58 -2.50
CA GLU A 53 -7.50 32.13 -2.21
C GLU A 53 -7.40 32.68 -0.77
N ILE A 54 -8.41 33.43 -0.32
CA ILE A 54 -8.48 33.93 1.06
C ILE A 54 -8.53 32.76 2.05
N TYR A 55 -9.35 31.74 1.77
CA TYR A 55 -9.48 30.57 2.62
C TYR A 55 -8.15 29.80 2.71
N ASN A 56 -7.51 29.52 1.57
CA ASN A 56 -6.22 28.85 1.52
C ASN A 56 -5.11 29.65 2.21
N LYS A 57 -5.12 30.98 2.08
CA LYS A 57 -4.17 31.86 2.77
C LYS A 57 -4.36 31.81 4.28
N LYS A 58 -5.61 31.83 4.75
CA LYS A 58 -5.91 31.73 6.18
C LYS A 58 -5.59 30.34 6.74
N ALA A 59 -5.92 29.27 6.00
CA ALA A 59 -5.54 27.92 6.34
C ALA A 59 -4.02 27.77 6.43
N SER A 60 -3.27 28.33 5.46
CA SER A 60 -1.81 28.32 5.47
C SER A 60 -1.22 29.05 6.68
N GLN A 61 -1.80 30.18 7.10
CA GLN A 61 -1.40 30.87 8.32
C GLN A 61 -1.58 30.00 9.56
N ILE A 62 -2.76 29.39 9.73
CA ILE A 62 -3.06 28.50 10.85
C ILE A 62 -2.10 27.31 10.86
N ILE A 63 -1.85 26.71 9.70
CA ILE A 63 -0.87 25.63 9.54
C ILE A 63 0.50 26.10 10.02
N SER A 64 0.97 27.27 9.59
CA SER A 64 2.29 27.79 10.01
C SER A 64 2.38 28.11 11.51
N GLU A 65 1.27 28.47 12.15
CA GLU A 65 1.23 28.77 13.59
C GLU A 65 1.22 27.50 14.45
N VAL A 66 0.64 26.41 13.94
CA VAL A 66 0.44 25.16 14.71
C VAL A 66 1.44 24.07 14.32
N GLN A 67 1.98 24.10 13.10
CA GLN A 67 2.88 23.07 12.59
C GLN A 67 4.32 23.32 13.06
N THR A 68 4.83 22.41 13.86
CA THR A 68 6.27 22.29 14.10
C THR A 68 6.91 21.50 12.96
N VAL A 69 7.68 22.16 12.10
CA VAL A 69 8.46 21.49 11.06
C VAL A 69 9.75 20.95 11.68
N THR A 70 9.78 19.66 11.99
CA THR A 70 11.02 18.98 12.40
C THR A 70 11.84 18.63 11.15
N PRO A 71 13.10 19.09 11.04
CA PRO A 71 13.98 18.63 9.96
C PRO A 71 14.22 17.13 10.10
N PRO A 72 14.32 16.38 8.98
CA PRO A 72 14.57 14.95 9.04
C PRO A 72 15.91 14.65 9.74
N PRO A 73 16.00 13.57 10.52
CA PRO A 73 17.22 13.21 11.23
C PRO A 73 18.38 13.01 10.24
N THR A 74 19.38 13.88 10.36
CA THR A 74 20.52 14.01 9.46
C THR A 74 21.58 12.99 9.80
N ASN A 75 21.39 11.73 9.40
CA ASN A 75 22.53 10.82 9.27
C ASN A 75 23.05 10.96 7.82
N PRO A 76 24.19 11.64 7.58
CA PRO A 76 24.65 11.97 6.23
C PRO A 76 24.86 10.72 5.36
N PHE A 77 25.22 9.60 6.01
CA PHE A 77 25.40 8.31 5.36
C PHE A 77 24.08 7.71 4.85
N LEU A 78 23.02 7.72 5.68
CA LEU A 78 21.72 7.17 5.29
C LEU A 78 21.05 7.99 4.18
N ILE A 79 21.28 9.30 4.17
CA ILE A 79 20.82 10.21 3.11
C ILE A 79 21.53 9.88 1.80
N ARG A 80 22.88 9.83 1.79
CA ARG A 80 23.66 9.47 0.59
C ARG A 80 23.33 8.08 0.06
N PHE A 81 23.15 7.11 0.96
CA PHE A 81 22.72 5.77 0.57
C PHE A 81 21.33 5.80 -0.06
N GLY A 82 20.39 6.58 0.48
CA GLY A 82 19.09 6.83 -0.13
C GLY A 82 19.17 7.44 -1.52
N ASP A 83 20.04 8.44 -1.71
CA ASP A 83 20.25 9.07 -3.00
C ASP A 83 20.80 8.06 -4.03
N TRP A 84 21.74 7.19 -3.64
CA TRP A 84 22.24 6.13 -4.51
C TRP A 84 21.20 5.07 -4.86
N CYS A 85 20.27 4.75 -3.95
CA CYS A 85 19.18 3.82 -4.24
C CYS A 85 18.18 4.36 -5.28
N THR A 86 18.05 5.68 -5.40
CA THR A 86 17.03 6.31 -6.28
C THR A 86 17.54 6.65 -7.67
N GLN A 87 18.85 6.80 -7.84
CA GLN A 87 19.48 7.04 -9.14
C GLN A 87 19.41 5.79 -10.02
N PHE A 88 19.10 5.97 -11.31
CA PHE A 88 18.88 4.84 -12.22
C PHE A 88 20.11 3.93 -12.38
N SER A 89 21.31 4.51 -12.46
CA SER A 89 22.54 3.78 -12.72
C SER A 89 23.08 3.00 -11.51
N THR A 90 22.90 3.52 -10.30
CA THR A 90 23.41 2.93 -9.04
C THR A 90 22.31 2.16 -8.32
N GLY A 91 21.06 2.59 -8.44
CA GLY A 91 19.89 1.95 -7.83
C GLY A 91 19.59 0.56 -8.38
N ILE A 92 19.75 0.32 -9.69
CA ILE A 92 19.52 -1.02 -10.28
C ILE A 92 20.52 -2.06 -9.75
N PRO A 93 21.86 -1.82 -9.78
CA PRO A 93 22.81 -2.75 -9.18
C PRO A 93 22.55 -3.01 -7.69
N ILE A 94 22.21 -1.96 -6.92
CA ILE A 94 21.88 -2.08 -5.50
C ILE A 94 20.61 -2.93 -5.31
N ALA A 95 19.59 -2.74 -6.15
CA ALA A 95 18.37 -3.53 -6.12
C ALA A 95 18.62 -5.01 -6.44
N ILE A 96 19.44 -5.29 -7.45
CA ILE A 96 19.84 -6.67 -7.75
C ILE A 96 20.60 -7.26 -6.57
N ALA A 97 21.57 -6.55 -5.99
CA ALA A 97 22.34 -7.04 -4.86
C ALA A 97 21.47 -7.35 -3.63
N ILE A 98 20.53 -6.46 -3.29
CA ILE A 98 19.59 -6.67 -2.18
C ILE A 98 18.63 -7.82 -2.48
N LEU A 99 18.10 -7.91 -3.70
CA LEU A 99 17.22 -9.01 -4.10
C LEU A 99 17.96 -10.35 -4.07
N THR A 100 19.21 -10.40 -4.51
CA THR A 100 20.08 -11.58 -4.40
C THR A 100 20.35 -11.94 -2.93
N LEU A 101 20.59 -10.95 -2.07
CA LEU A 101 20.78 -11.18 -0.64
C LEU A 101 19.53 -11.78 0.00
N VAL A 102 18.35 -11.21 -0.28
CA VAL A 102 17.07 -11.74 0.21
C VAL A 102 16.83 -13.15 -0.34
N TYR A 103 17.08 -13.38 -1.63
CA TYR A 103 16.96 -14.70 -2.24
C TYR A 103 17.89 -15.72 -1.57
N LEU A 104 19.15 -15.36 -1.34
CA LEU A 104 20.12 -16.22 -0.67
C LEU A 104 19.68 -16.49 0.77
N PHE A 105 19.23 -15.48 1.51
CA PHE A 105 18.70 -15.66 2.86
C PHE A 105 17.50 -16.60 2.87
N VAL A 106 16.48 -16.35 2.06
CA VAL A 106 15.26 -17.20 2.04
C VAL A 106 15.57 -18.61 1.53
N GLY A 107 16.46 -18.78 0.55
CA GLY A 107 16.81 -20.08 -0.02
C GLY A 107 17.76 -20.90 0.86
N SER A 108 18.87 -20.31 1.33
CA SER A 108 19.86 -21.00 2.15
C SER A 108 19.44 -21.12 3.61
N PHE A 109 18.83 -20.09 4.19
CA PHE A 109 18.43 -20.14 5.59
C PHE A 109 17.01 -20.70 5.74
N GLY A 110 16.05 -20.18 4.98
CA GLY A 110 14.66 -20.64 5.04
C GLY A 110 14.49 -22.05 4.46
N ALA A 111 14.76 -22.21 3.16
CA ALA A 111 14.37 -23.42 2.43
C ALA A 111 15.26 -24.64 2.65
N THR A 112 16.53 -24.46 3.04
CA THR A 112 17.42 -25.58 3.34
C THR A 112 17.59 -25.73 4.84
N PHE A 113 18.27 -24.79 5.52
CA PHE A 113 18.55 -24.94 6.95
C PHE A 113 17.29 -25.13 7.83
N LEU A 114 16.28 -24.28 7.67
CA LEU A 114 15.09 -24.31 8.53
C LEU A 114 14.15 -25.47 8.19
N VAL A 115 13.93 -25.73 6.90
CA VAL A 115 13.10 -26.87 6.43
C VAL A 115 13.75 -28.20 6.80
N ASP A 116 15.06 -28.38 6.59
CA ASP A 116 15.76 -29.62 6.94
C ASP A 116 15.73 -29.86 8.46
N ALA A 117 15.89 -28.79 9.25
CA ALA A 117 15.78 -28.88 10.71
C ALA A 117 14.37 -29.29 11.15
N ILE A 118 13.32 -28.72 10.56
CA ILE A 118 11.92 -29.05 10.87
C ILE A 118 11.58 -30.46 10.37
N ASN A 119 12.02 -30.83 9.17
CA ASN A 119 11.78 -32.14 8.61
C ASN A 119 12.41 -33.23 9.47
N GLY A 120 13.71 -33.13 9.75
CA GLY A 120 14.45 -34.15 10.50
C GLY A 120 14.01 -34.26 11.96
N THR A 121 13.73 -33.14 12.64
CA THR A 121 13.41 -33.18 14.08
C THR A 121 11.92 -33.35 14.37
N VAL A 122 11.04 -32.66 13.65
CA VAL A 122 9.60 -32.62 13.94
C VAL A 122 8.86 -33.67 13.13
N PHE A 123 9.10 -33.77 11.82
CA PHE A 123 8.37 -34.70 10.96
C PHE A 123 8.89 -36.13 11.08
N GLU A 124 10.16 -36.36 10.77
CA GLU A 124 10.79 -37.68 10.84
C GLU A 124 10.98 -38.14 12.30
N GLY A 125 11.41 -37.23 13.19
CA GLY A 125 11.70 -37.56 14.59
C GLY A 125 10.48 -37.78 15.47
N PHE A 126 9.35 -37.10 15.21
CA PHE A 126 8.20 -37.12 16.11
C PHE A 126 6.88 -37.46 15.40
N LEU A 127 6.55 -36.79 14.30
CA LEU A 127 5.22 -36.85 13.70
C LEU A 127 4.94 -38.18 12.99
N ILE A 128 5.88 -38.66 12.16
CA ILE A 128 5.80 -39.95 11.46
C ILE A 128 5.72 -41.12 12.46
N PRO A 129 6.63 -41.29 13.43
CA PRO A 129 6.56 -42.42 14.36
C PRO A 129 5.33 -42.37 15.28
N PHE A 130 4.81 -41.17 15.58
CA PHE A 130 3.57 -41.01 16.34
C PHE A 130 2.35 -41.45 15.53
N ILE A 131 2.26 -41.02 14.27
CA ILE A 131 1.14 -41.38 13.39
C ILE A 131 1.21 -42.85 12.99
N GLU A 132 2.39 -43.40 12.75
CA GLU A 132 2.58 -44.83 12.56
C GLU A 132 1.95 -45.63 13.70
N LYS A 133 2.25 -45.29 14.96
CA LYS A 133 1.67 -45.95 16.15
C LYS A 133 0.15 -45.90 16.19
N ILE A 134 -0.45 -44.80 15.73
CA ILE A 134 -1.91 -44.59 15.72
C ILE A 134 -2.58 -45.38 14.59
N VAL A 135 -1.91 -45.57 13.46
CA VAL A 135 -2.45 -46.21 12.27
C VAL A 135 -2.14 -47.72 12.23
N GLN A 136 -1.18 -48.24 13.01
CA GLN A 136 -0.94 -49.70 13.13
C GLN A 136 -2.16 -50.57 13.44
N PRO A 137 -3.14 -50.15 14.28
CA PRO A 137 -4.30 -50.98 14.58
C PRO A 137 -5.37 -50.97 13.47
N ILE A 138 -5.18 -50.23 12.37
CA ILE A 138 -6.13 -50.17 11.25
C ILE A 138 -5.90 -51.40 10.33
N PRO A 139 -6.90 -52.27 10.12
CA PRO A 139 -6.73 -53.52 9.39
C PRO A 139 -6.69 -53.37 7.86
N SER A 140 -6.90 -52.17 7.31
CA SER A 140 -6.87 -51.91 5.87
C SER A 140 -5.54 -51.31 5.44
N GLU A 141 -4.74 -52.10 4.70
CA GLU A 141 -3.46 -51.68 4.10
C GLU A 141 -3.61 -50.40 3.26
N PHE A 142 -4.70 -50.28 2.48
CA PHE A 142 -4.94 -49.11 1.64
C PHE A 142 -5.05 -47.78 2.41
N LEU A 143 -5.73 -47.75 3.57
CA LEU A 143 -5.80 -46.51 4.37
C LEU A 143 -4.48 -46.20 5.06
N ARG A 144 -3.68 -47.23 5.38
CA ARG A 144 -2.39 -47.09 6.01
C ARG A 144 -1.39 -46.47 5.06
N ASP A 145 -1.32 -47.00 3.83
CA ASP A 145 -0.49 -46.46 2.77
C ASP A 145 -0.96 -45.05 2.38
N MET A 146 -2.26 -44.80 2.25
CA MET A 146 -2.77 -43.46 1.92
C MET A 146 -2.35 -42.36 2.93
N ILE A 147 -2.11 -42.71 4.20
CA ILE A 147 -1.73 -41.75 5.24
C ILE A 147 -0.20 -41.64 5.38
N ILE A 148 0.51 -42.78 5.38
CA ILE A 148 1.91 -42.88 5.81
C ILE A 148 2.88 -43.06 4.64
N ASP A 149 2.39 -43.44 3.46
CA ASP A 149 3.25 -43.67 2.29
C ASP A 149 4.17 -42.46 2.07
N HIS A 150 5.46 -42.76 1.94
CA HIS A 150 6.51 -41.74 1.93
C HIS A 150 6.49 -40.90 0.66
N ASP A 151 5.96 -41.43 -0.44
CA ASP A 151 5.93 -40.79 -1.75
C ASP A 151 4.56 -40.12 -2.01
N PHE A 152 3.46 -40.74 -1.60
CA PHE A 152 2.09 -40.28 -1.92
C PHE A 152 1.15 -40.12 -0.73
N GLY A 153 1.64 -40.32 0.50
CA GLY A 153 0.84 -40.21 1.71
C GLY A 153 0.36 -38.78 1.94
N VAL A 154 -0.85 -38.63 2.50
CA VAL A 154 -1.39 -37.31 2.84
C VAL A 154 -0.48 -36.58 3.84
N LEU A 155 0.23 -37.31 4.71
CA LEU A 155 1.10 -36.72 5.71
C LEU A 155 2.41 -36.13 5.10
N PRO A 156 3.20 -36.87 4.30
CA PRO A 156 4.45 -36.35 3.74
C PRO A 156 4.22 -35.42 2.55
N THR A 157 3.22 -35.67 1.71
CA THR A 157 3.00 -34.86 0.50
C THR A 157 2.01 -33.70 0.74
N GLY A 158 1.14 -33.81 1.75
CA GLY A 158 0.17 -32.76 2.08
C GLY A 158 0.61 -31.91 3.27
N VAL A 159 0.66 -32.51 4.46
CA VAL A 159 0.89 -31.78 5.71
C VAL A 159 2.30 -31.23 5.80
N PHE A 160 3.31 -32.01 5.44
CA PHE A 160 4.70 -31.53 5.42
C PHE A 160 4.92 -30.43 4.40
N LEU A 161 4.39 -30.57 3.18
CA LEU A 161 4.52 -29.54 2.16
C LEU A 161 3.90 -28.21 2.62
N ALA A 162 2.72 -28.26 3.24
CA ALA A 162 2.04 -27.06 3.74
C ALA A 162 2.73 -26.47 4.99
N LEU A 163 3.02 -27.27 6.01
CA LEU A 163 3.46 -26.79 7.32
C LEU A 163 4.97 -26.88 7.55
N GLY A 164 5.61 -27.90 6.99
CA GLY A 164 7.05 -28.13 7.12
C GLY A 164 7.88 -27.35 6.09
N LEU A 165 7.38 -27.18 4.87
CA LEU A 165 8.10 -26.48 3.80
C LEU A 165 7.60 -25.05 3.62
N VAL A 166 6.30 -24.85 3.36
CA VAL A 166 5.78 -23.52 2.99
C VAL A 166 5.83 -22.53 4.15
N VAL A 167 5.39 -22.91 5.35
CA VAL A 167 5.34 -22.00 6.51
C VAL A 167 6.73 -21.43 6.88
N PRO A 168 7.80 -22.24 7.05
CA PRO A 168 9.12 -21.71 7.43
C PRO A 168 9.73 -20.83 6.34
N VAL A 169 9.57 -21.20 5.07
CA VAL A 169 10.05 -20.40 3.94
C VAL A 169 9.32 -19.05 3.87
N LEU A 170 7.99 -19.05 4.01
CA LEU A 170 7.20 -17.82 4.04
C LEU A 170 7.54 -16.96 5.26
N PHE A 171 7.77 -17.57 6.42
CA PHE A 171 8.18 -16.84 7.62
C PHE A 171 9.50 -16.09 7.39
N CYS A 172 10.52 -16.75 6.84
CA CYS A 172 11.78 -16.10 6.47
C CYS A 172 11.59 -15.02 5.41
N PHE A 173 10.75 -15.27 4.41
CA PHE A 173 10.41 -14.29 3.37
C PHE A 173 9.77 -13.03 3.97
N TYR A 174 8.77 -13.18 4.84
CA TYR A 174 8.10 -12.05 5.47
C TYR A 174 9.00 -11.28 6.43
N ILE A 175 9.91 -11.95 7.14
CA ILE A 175 10.94 -11.25 7.94
C ILE A 175 11.83 -10.40 7.05
N ALA A 176 12.36 -10.99 5.97
CA ALA A 176 13.20 -10.24 5.04
C ALA A 176 12.44 -9.06 4.42
N PHE A 177 11.20 -9.29 3.99
CA PHE A 177 10.34 -8.25 3.42
C PHE A 177 10.01 -7.14 4.43
N GLY A 178 9.71 -7.49 5.67
CA GLY A 178 9.47 -6.54 6.75
C GLY A 178 10.67 -5.64 7.03
N ILE A 179 11.89 -6.19 7.01
CA ILE A 179 13.12 -5.40 7.13
C ILE A 179 13.28 -4.44 5.93
N LEU A 180 12.94 -4.89 4.72
CA LEU A 180 12.97 -4.04 3.51
C LEU A 180 11.90 -2.93 3.57
N GLU A 181 10.76 -3.19 4.19
CA GLU A 181 9.68 -2.22 4.38
C GLU A 181 10.04 -1.18 5.44
N GLU A 182 10.49 -1.61 6.63
CA GLU A 182 10.89 -0.71 7.72
C GLU A 182 12.08 0.18 7.35
N SER A 183 13.01 -0.33 6.53
CA SER A 183 14.13 0.47 6.00
C SER A 183 13.71 1.51 4.95
N GLY A 184 12.44 1.50 4.52
CA GLY A 184 11.92 2.39 3.48
C GLY A 184 12.53 2.11 2.10
N TYR A 185 13.08 0.92 1.89
CA TYR A 185 13.70 0.54 0.62
C TYR A 185 12.65 0.29 -0.47
N LEU A 186 11.50 -0.29 -0.11
CA LEU A 186 10.40 -0.55 -1.03
C LEU A 186 9.90 0.74 -1.73
N PRO A 187 9.60 1.85 -1.03
CA PRO A 187 9.29 3.14 -1.67
C PRO A 187 10.36 3.63 -2.66
N ARG A 188 11.65 3.44 -2.35
CA ARG A 188 12.75 3.87 -3.22
C ARG A 188 12.79 3.06 -4.52
N ILE A 189 12.60 1.74 -4.44
CA ILE A 189 12.46 0.88 -5.61
C ILE A 189 11.22 1.28 -6.43
N SER A 190 10.09 1.60 -5.80
CA SER A 190 8.88 2.00 -6.53
C SER A 190 9.12 3.27 -7.37
N ILE A 191 9.88 4.24 -6.87
CA ILE A 191 10.28 5.44 -7.62
C ILE A 191 11.16 5.08 -8.82
N LEU A 192 12.14 4.20 -8.62
CA LEU A 192 13.02 3.70 -9.67
C LEU A 192 12.22 2.99 -10.79
N LEU A 193 11.30 2.10 -10.41
CA LEU A 193 10.42 1.37 -11.32
C LEU A 193 9.45 2.31 -12.06
N ASN A 194 8.92 3.32 -11.38
CA ASN A 194 8.04 4.31 -12.01
C ASN A 194 8.71 5.02 -13.19
N ASN A 195 10.01 5.33 -13.09
CA ASN A 195 10.76 5.93 -14.21
C ASN A 195 10.87 4.99 -15.42
N ILE A 196 10.94 3.67 -15.21
CA ILE A 196 10.94 2.66 -16.28
C ILE A 196 9.54 2.54 -16.89
N LEU A 197 8.52 2.44 -16.03
CA LEU A 197 7.12 2.26 -16.45
C LEU A 197 6.59 3.48 -17.22
N ARG A 198 6.99 4.70 -16.82
CA ARG A 198 6.70 5.92 -17.58
C ARG A 198 7.34 5.92 -18.97
N LYS A 199 8.56 5.39 -19.13
CA LYS A 199 9.20 5.24 -20.45
C LYS A 199 8.45 4.25 -21.34
N MET A 200 7.77 3.26 -20.75
CA MET A 200 6.94 2.30 -21.47
C MET A 200 5.51 2.79 -21.75
N GLY A 201 5.18 4.05 -21.41
CA GLY A 201 3.89 4.66 -21.74
C GLY A 201 2.72 4.30 -20.81
N LEU A 202 2.98 3.63 -19.68
CA LEU A 202 1.94 3.33 -18.69
C LEU A 202 1.59 4.59 -17.88
N ASN A 203 0.35 5.05 -18.01
CA ASN A 203 -0.23 6.02 -17.08
C ASN A 203 -0.40 5.37 -15.70
N GLY A 204 -0.12 6.11 -14.62
CA GLY A 204 0.00 5.61 -13.23
C GLY A 204 -1.14 4.75 -12.69
N LYS A 205 -2.30 4.70 -13.36
CA LYS A 205 -3.42 3.80 -13.07
C LYS A 205 -3.09 2.32 -13.32
N GLY A 206 -2.25 2.00 -14.31
CA GLY A 206 -1.87 0.62 -14.65
C GLY A 206 -0.67 0.08 -13.86
N VAL A 207 0.03 0.94 -13.12
CA VAL A 207 1.24 0.55 -12.35
C VAL A 207 0.87 -0.16 -11.05
N ILE A 208 -0.20 0.29 -10.39
CA ILE A 208 -0.66 -0.25 -9.10
C ILE A 208 -1.02 -1.75 -9.20
N PRO A 209 -1.80 -2.22 -10.21
CA PRO A 209 -2.14 -3.63 -10.35
C PRO A 209 -0.94 -4.52 -10.70
N ILE A 210 0.03 -4.01 -11.49
CA ILE A 210 1.23 -4.76 -11.87
C ILE A 210 2.12 -5.04 -10.66
N VAL A 211 2.27 -4.03 -9.77
CA VAL A 211 3.05 -4.18 -8.53
C VAL A 211 2.36 -5.13 -7.56
N MET A 212 1.03 -5.01 -7.39
CA MET A 212 0.24 -5.95 -6.57
C MET A 212 0.28 -7.38 -7.15
N GLY A 213 0.23 -7.50 -8.48
CA GLY A 213 0.43 -8.69 -9.32
C GLY A 213 1.62 -9.55 -8.94
N PHE A 214 2.77 -8.91 -8.81
CA PHE A 214 4.04 -9.59 -8.56
C PHE A 214 4.16 -10.14 -7.14
N SER A 215 3.45 -9.57 -6.17
CA SER A 215 3.53 -9.96 -4.76
C SER A 215 2.64 -11.15 -4.41
N CYS A 216 1.40 -11.15 -4.88
CA CYS A 216 0.43 -12.20 -4.64
C CYS A 216 -0.63 -12.14 -5.73
N VAL A 217 -0.66 -13.16 -6.59
CA VAL A 217 -1.62 -13.26 -7.70
C VAL A 217 -3.06 -13.12 -7.21
N THR A 218 -3.35 -13.59 -5.98
CA THR A 218 -4.67 -13.48 -5.35
C THR A 218 -5.06 -12.03 -5.00
N MET A 219 -4.13 -11.23 -4.47
CA MET A 219 -4.39 -9.80 -4.19
C MET A 219 -4.54 -9.00 -5.48
N ALA A 220 -3.77 -9.35 -6.51
CA ALA A 220 -3.83 -8.72 -7.81
C ALA A 220 -5.22 -8.83 -8.45
N ILE A 221 -5.79 -10.03 -8.46
CA ILE A 221 -7.13 -10.31 -9.00
C ILE A 221 -8.20 -9.49 -8.26
N LEU A 222 -8.08 -9.37 -6.94
CA LEU A 222 -9.00 -8.58 -6.12
C LEU A 222 -8.91 -7.08 -6.47
N THR A 223 -7.71 -6.54 -6.66
CA THR A 223 -7.53 -5.12 -7.05
C THR A 223 -7.96 -4.82 -8.47
N THR A 224 -7.94 -5.79 -9.40
CA THR A 224 -8.42 -5.57 -10.77
C THR A 224 -9.90 -5.20 -10.82
N ARG A 225 -10.70 -5.55 -9.79
CA ARG A 225 -12.10 -5.12 -9.68
C ARG A 225 -12.29 -3.64 -9.35
N LEU A 226 -11.25 -2.96 -8.87
CA LEU A 226 -11.29 -1.54 -8.49
C LEU A 226 -10.96 -0.60 -9.67
N LEU A 227 -10.58 -1.16 -10.83
CA LEU A 227 -10.19 -0.45 -12.04
C LEU A 227 -11.34 -0.39 -13.05
#